data_AF-A0A7Y3U9W3-F1
#
_entry.id   AF-A0A7Y3U9W3-F1
#
_cell.length_a   1.000
_cell.length_b   1.000
_cell.length_c   1.000
_cell.angle_alpha   90.00
_cell.angle_beta   90.00
_cell.angle_gamma   90.00
#
_symmetry.space_group_name_H-M   'P 1'
#
loop_
_entity.id
_entity.type
_entity.pdbx_description
1 polymer ?
#
loop_
_entity_poly.entity_id
_entity_poly.type
_entity_poly.pdbx_seq_one_letter_code
_entity_poly.pdbx_strand_id
1 'polypeptide(L)'
;MNWWRPEAVGHVVAADAILQCSFWREVQTIAELPHDADTWSAFVNSACSDLWPLDDEALERAAVMAHEAYVNGCKSSAAKHHESVLPWDEGLPDVYKRSNIHQAAYVSVILEAAGFTLLKLEHGQTPSDEEAKPAGYDEKVEEMARMEHGRYCAERVADGWRLGPDNDPVKKTNPTLVPWEELSEAMRNFDRQAVEQWPGLLSDAGLKIVPKDVGS
;
A
#
# COMPACT_ATOMS: atom_id res chain seq x y z
N MET A 1 2.40 -37.07 22.51
CA MET A 1 1.66 -36.15 21.64
C MET A 1 2.28 -36.26 20.25
N ASN A 2 1.54 -36.82 19.28
CA ASN A 2 2.04 -37.09 17.92
C ASN A 2 1.84 -35.84 17.06
N TRP A 3 2.94 -35.15 16.74
CA TRP A 3 2.96 -33.88 15.99
C TRP A 3 2.64 -34.02 14.49
N TRP A 4 2.40 -35.24 14.01
CA TRP A 4 2.24 -35.55 12.57
C TRP A 4 0.77 -35.63 12.09
N ARG A 5 -0.20 -35.78 13.00
CA ARG A 5 -1.63 -35.82 12.64
C ARG A 5 -2.51 -35.24 13.76
N PRO A 6 -2.90 -33.96 13.69
CA PRO A 6 -4.00 -33.44 14.49
C PRO A 6 -5.31 -34.13 14.06
N GLU A 7 -6.15 -34.51 15.03
CA GLU A 7 -7.51 -34.99 14.75
C GLU A 7 -8.33 -33.83 14.17
N ALA A 8 -8.88 -34.03 12.99
CA ALA A 8 -9.62 -33.02 12.25
C ALA A 8 -10.93 -32.68 12.97
N VAL A 9 -10.97 -31.53 13.64
CA VAL A 9 -12.23 -30.90 14.08
C VAL A 9 -12.64 -29.92 12.99
N GLY A 10 -13.70 -30.28 12.26
CA GLY A 10 -14.55 -29.40 11.44
C GLY A 10 -13.85 -28.50 10.41
N HIS A 11 -13.77 -28.94 9.15
CA HIS A 11 -13.53 -28.10 7.95
C HIS A 11 -12.55 -26.91 8.07
N VAL A 12 -11.49 -27.06 8.85
CA VAL A 12 -10.31 -26.19 8.78
C VAL A 12 -9.40 -26.80 7.72
N VAL A 13 -9.17 -26.09 6.62
CA VAL A 13 -8.26 -26.55 5.56
C VAL A 13 -6.88 -26.71 6.20
N ALA A 14 -6.10 -27.73 5.83
CA ALA A 14 -4.89 -28.13 6.56
C ALA A 14 -3.85 -27.00 6.80
N ALA A 15 -3.88 -25.93 5.99
CA ALA A 15 -3.04 -24.75 6.15
C ALA A 15 -3.49 -23.83 7.31
N ASP A 16 -4.78 -23.61 7.53
CA ASP A 16 -5.29 -22.74 8.60
C ASP A 16 -4.96 -23.30 10.00
N ALA A 17 -4.84 -24.62 10.11
CA ALA A 17 -4.39 -25.30 11.32
C ALA A 17 -2.93 -24.95 11.69
N ILE A 18 -2.11 -24.52 10.72
CA ILE A 18 -0.75 -24.01 10.96
C ILE A 18 -0.84 -22.71 11.78
N LEU A 19 -1.73 -21.80 11.39
CA LEU A 19 -1.89 -20.48 12.03
C LEU A 19 -2.51 -20.58 13.43
N GLN A 20 -3.24 -21.65 13.72
CA GLN A 20 -3.77 -21.92 15.07
C GLN A 20 -2.73 -22.56 16.01
N CYS A 21 -1.60 -23.01 15.49
CA CYS A 21 -0.55 -23.63 16.27
C CYS A 21 0.39 -22.56 16.85
N SER A 22 0.54 -22.54 18.18
CA SER A 22 1.44 -21.61 18.86
C SER A 22 2.88 -21.72 18.37
N PHE A 23 3.35 -22.92 18.01
CA PHE A 23 4.69 -23.13 17.46
C PHE A 23 4.90 -22.34 16.16
N TRP A 24 3.97 -22.45 15.21
CA TRP A 24 4.13 -21.79 13.90
C TRP A 24 3.97 -20.27 13.97
N ARG A 25 3.24 -19.75 14.96
CA ARG A 25 3.16 -18.29 15.22
C ARG A 25 4.51 -17.69 15.62
N GLU A 26 5.38 -18.46 16.26
CA GLU A 26 6.71 -18.02 16.68
C GLU A 26 7.76 -18.17 15.57
N VAL A 27 7.46 -18.89 14.49
CA VAL A 27 8.37 -19.07 13.36
C VAL A 27 8.38 -17.82 12.48
N GLN A 28 9.48 -17.08 12.53
CA GLN A 28 9.63 -15.82 11.79
C GLN A 28 9.59 -15.98 10.26
N THR A 29 9.83 -17.19 9.73
CA THR A 29 9.83 -17.48 8.29
C THR A 29 8.45 -17.81 7.70
N ILE A 30 7.42 -17.92 8.53
CA ILE A 30 6.03 -18.11 8.07
C ILE A 30 5.27 -16.83 8.35
N ALA A 31 4.64 -16.27 7.32
CA ALA A 31 3.85 -15.06 7.43
C ALA A 31 2.40 -15.33 6.97
N GLU A 32 1.45 -14.70 7.66
CA GLU A 32 0.03 -14.75 7.35
C GLU A 32 -0.32 -13.52 6.52
N LEU A 33 -0.84 -13.74 5.31
CA LEU A 33 -1.39 -12.68 4.48
C LEU A 33 -2.87 -12.53 4.81
N PRO A 34 -3.37 -11.29 4.96
CA PRO A 34 -4.81 -11.02 4.96
C PRO A 34 -5.55 -11.77 3.85
N HIS A 35 -6.69 -12.37 4.21
CA HIS A 35 -7.50 -13.19 3.31
C HIS A 35 -8.42 -12.34 2.40
N ASP A 36 -7.82 -11.42 1.63
CA ASP A 36 -8.52 -10.58 0.66
C ASP A 36 -7.80 -10.54 -0.69
N ALA A 37 -8.58 -10.38 -1.77
CA ALA A 37 -8.06 -10.51 -3.13
C ALA A 37 -6.99 -9.47 -3.48
N ASP A 38 -7.03 -8.28 -2.90
CA ASP A 38 -6.10 -7.20 -3.22
C ASP A 38 -4.73 -7.45 -2.61
N THR A 39 -4.68 -7.90 -1.36
CA THR A 39 -3.44 -8.28 -0.70
C THR A 39 -2.75 -9.42 -1.44
N TRP A 40 -3.50 -10.46 -1.84
CA TRP A 40 -2.95 -11.56 -2.64
C TRP A 40 -2.46 -11.09 -4.01
N SER A 41 -3.25 -10.25 -4.69
CA SER A 41 -2.87 -9.70 -5.99
C SER A 41 -1.60 -8.86 -5.90
N ALA A 42 -1.47 -8.02 -4.87
CA ALA A 42 -0.30 -7.19 -4.67
C ALA A 42 0.94 -8.02 -4.31
N PHE A 43 0.79 -9.03 -3.46
CA PHE A 43 1.90 -9.93 -3.13
C PHE A 43 2.45 -10.64 -4.37
N VAL A 44 1.57 -11.18 -5.22
CA VAL A 44 1.97 -11.85 -6.47
C VAL A 44 2.61 -10.88 -7.46
N ASN A 45 2.06 -9.67 -7.61
CA ASN A 45 2.56 -8.69 -8.59
C ASN A 45 3.81 -7.93 -8.12
N SER A 46 4.08 -7.85 -6.81
CA SER A 46 5.27 -7.20 -6.25
C SER A 46 6.60 -7.78 -6.76
N ALA A 47 6.61 -9.06 -7.17
CA ALA A 47 7.80 -9.73 -7.69
C ALA A 47 8.14 -9.36 -9.15
N CYS A 48 7.29 -8.57 -9.83
CA CYS A 48 7.37 -8.31 -11.27
C CYS A 48 7.90 -6.89 -11.61
N SER A 49 8.49 -6.14 -10.67
CA SER A 49 8.49 -4.68 -10.76
C SER A 49 9.64 -4.01 -11.52
N ASP A 50 9.41 -3.68 -12.79
CA ASP A 50 9.90 -2.47 -13.48
C ASP A 50 8.68 -1.55 -13.74
N LEU A 51 8.01 -1.10 -12.68
CA LEU A 51 6.66 -0.49 -12.75
C LEU A 51 6.64 1.03 -12.89
N TRP A 52 7.75 1.70 -12.55
CA TRP A 52 7.88 3.15 -12.61
C TRP A 52 8.43 3.59 -13.98
N PRO A 53 7.74 4.49 -14.70
CA PRO A 53 8.09 4.81 -16.10
C PRO A 53 9.18 5.88 -16.26
N LEU A 54 9.69 6.46 -15.17
CA LEU A 54 10.69 7.54 -15.18
C LEU A 54 11.97 7.14 -14.42
N ASP A 55 12.87 8.11 -14.19
CA ASP A 55 14.10 7.91 -13.43
C ASP A 55 13.86 7.84 -11.91
N ASP A 56 14.90 7.40 -11.18
CA ASP A 56 14.89 7.27 -9.72
C ASP A 56 14.66 8.62 -9.02
N GLU A 57 15.10 9.73 -9.63
CA GLU A 57 14.88 11.07 -9.09
C GLU A 57 13.39 11.45 -9.13
N ALA A 58 12.69 11.14 -10.22
CA ALA A 58 11.25 11.31 -10.31
C ALA A 58 10.49 10.39 -9.34
N LEU A 59 10.97 9.17 -9.14
CA LEU A 59 10.38 8.23 -8.17
C LEU A 59 10.54 8.75 -6.74
N GLU A 60 11.72 9.24 -6.37
CA GLU A 60 11.96 9.80 -5.05
C GLU A 60 11.12 11.06 -4.81
N ARG A 61 11.02 11.96 -5.80
CA ARG A 61 10.13 13.14 -5.70
C ARG A 61 8.69 12.74 -5.42
N ALA A 62 8.15 11.77 -6.15
CA ALA A 62 6.82 11.22 -5.91
C ALA A 62 6.67 10.66 -4.49
N ALA A 63 7.66 9.90 -4.02
CA ALA A 63 7.65 9.31 -2.68
C ALA A 63 7.72 10.37 -1.56
N VAL A 64 8.51 11.43 -1.73
CA VAL A 64 8.57 12.57 -0.80
C VAL A 64 7.20 13.23 -0.69
N MET A 65 6.54 13.49 -1.81
CA MET A 65 5.21 14.10 -1.82
C MET A 65 4.14 13.22 -1.16
N ALA A 66 4.15 11.91 -1.42
CA ALA A 66 3.28 10.96 -0.73
C ALA A 66 3.46 11.04 0.79
N HIS A 67 4.71 11.06 1.24
CA HIS A 67 5.05 11.17 2.65
C HIS A 67 4.56 12.49 3.25
N GLU A 68 4.78 13.61 2.58
CA GLU A 68 4.32 14.92 3.03
C GLU A 68 2.79 15.00 3.13
N ALA A 69 2.07 14.42 2.17
CA ALA A 69 0.62 14.32 2.20
C ALA A 69 0.13 13.49 3.40
N TYR A 70 0.76 12.35 3.66
CA TYR A 70 0.49 11.53 4.85
C TYR A 70 0.75 12.29 6.16
N VAL A 71 1.90 12.96 6.28
CA VAL A 71 2.25 13.78 7.45
C VAL A 71 1.20 14.86 7.68
N ASN A 72 0.76 15.52 6.62
CA ASN A 72 -0.29 16.54 6.67
C ASN A 72 -1.63 15.98 7.16
N GLY A 73 -2.04 14.80 6.67
CA GLY A 73 -3.24 14.09 7.13
C GLY A 73 -3.15 13.64 8.58
N CYS A 74 -1.94 13.35 9.08
CA CYS A 74 -1.71 12.89 10.44
C CYS A 74 -1.75 14.00 11.50
N LYS A 75 -1.73 15.30 11.14
CA LYS A 75 -1.59 16.43 12.08
C LYS A 75 -2.63 16.44 13.21
N SER A 76 -3.84 15.94 12.98
CA SER A 76 -4.92 15.85 13.97
C SER A 76 -5.11 14.44 14.57
N SER A 77 -4.30 13.46 14.14
CA SER A 77 -4.44 12.05 14.50
C SER A 77 -3.55 11.64 15.68
N ALA A 78 -3.74 10.42 16.18
CA ALA A 78 -2.85 9.81 17.17
C ALA A 78 -1.42 9.57 16.61
N ALA A 79 -1.26 9.48 15.29
CA ALA A 79 0.03 9.26 14.63
C ALA A 79 0.97 10.49 14.66
N LYS A 80 0.48 11.68 15.07
CA LYS A 80 1.25 12.94 15.07
C LYS A 80 2.54 12.95 15.91
N HIS A 81 2.74 11.96 16.78
CA HIS A 81 3.93 11.82 17.61
C HIS A 81 4.76 10.58 17.25
N HIS A 82 4.38 9.86 16.20
CA HIS A 82 5.06 8.65 15.75
C HIS A 82 6.25 8.99 14.85
N GLU A 83 7.26 8.13 14.81
CA GLU A 83 8.45 8.31 13.94
C GLU A 83 8.11 8.35 12.45
N SER A 84 6.96 7.79 12.06
CA SER A 84 6.46 7.83 10.68
C SER A 84 6.04 9.22 10.22
N VAL A 85 5.99 10.23 11.10
CA VAL A 85 5.67 11.62 10.73
C VAL A 85 6.86 12.57 10.80
N LEU A 86 8.08 12.04 10.98
CA LEU A 86 9.30 12.84 10.91
C LEU A 86 9.54 13.36 9.48
N PRO A 87 10.15 14.54 9.30
CA PRO A 87 10.44 15.06 7.97
C PRO A 87 11.39 14.12 7.19
N TRP A 88 11.23 14.07 5.86
CA TRP A 88 11.97 13.13 4.99
C TRP A 88 13.48 13.17 5.21
N ASP A 89 14.06 14.37 5.26
CA ASP A 89 15.50 14.58 5.44
C ASP A 89 15.93 14.74 6.90
N GLU A 90 14.98 14.74 7.84
CA GLU A 90 15.23 15.03 9.26
C GLU A 90 14.84 13.84 10.15
N GLY A 91 15.46 12.69 9.87
CA GLY A 91 15.41 11.53 10.77
C GLY A 91 14.23 10.58 10.54
N LEU A 92 13.51 10.69 9.41
CA LEU A 92 12.57 9.66 8.99
C LEU A 92 13.28 8.31 8.79
N PRO A 93 12.89 7.24 9.52
CA PRO A 93 13.50 5.93 9.34
C PRO A 93 13.34 5.36 7.92
N ASP A 94 14.37 4.67 7.42
CA ASP A 94 14.42 4.12 6.05
C ASP A 94 13.24 3.21 5.70
N VAL A 95 12.65 2.54 6.69
CA VAL A 95 11.46 1.70 6.48
C VAL A 95 10.28 2.51 5.97
N TYR A 96 10.10 3.76 6.41
CA TYR A 96 9.02 4.62 5.92
C TYR A 96 9.37 5.25 4.58
N LYS A 97 10.64 5.59 4.32
CA LYS A 97 11.10 6.03 2.99
C LYS A 97 10.83 4.95 1.96
N ARG A 98 11.25 3.72 2.25
CA ARG A 98 11.02 2.55 1.38
C ARG A 98 9.52 2.30 1.15
N SER A 99 8.70 2.44 2.18
CA SER A 99 7.24 2.26 2.06
C SER A 99 6.61 3.28 1.10
N ASN A 100 7.01 4.55 1.19
CA ASN A 100 6.55 5.60 0.26
C ASN A 100 7.10 5.41 -1.16
N ILE A 101 8.36 4.98 -1.31
CA ILE A 101 8.94 4.63 -2.62
C ILE A 101 8.18 3.46 -3.26
N HIS A 102 7.86 2.43 -2.46
CA HIS A 102 7.11 1.28 -2.93
C HIS A 102 5.68 1.66 -3.32
N GLN A 103 5.01 2.52 -2.55
CA GLN A 103 3.72 3.09 -2.93
C GLN A 103 3.83 3.80 -4.29
N ALA A 104 4.73 4.78 -4.42
CA ALA A 104 4.91 5.56 -5.65
C ALA A 104 5.18 4.66 -6.88
N ALA A 105 6.03 3.65 -6.74
CA ALA A 105 6.34 2.70 -7.81
C ALA A 105 5.13 1.82 -8.20
N TYR A 106 4.26 1.50 -7.24
CA TYR A 106 3.14 0.58 -7.44
C TYR A 106 1.85 1.27 -7.93
N VAL A 107 1.78 2.62 -7.88
CA VAL A 107 0.62 3.40 -8.33
C VAL A 107 0.18 3.00 -9.75
N SER A 108 1.11 2.74 -10.66
CA SER A 108 0.79 2.34 -12.05
C SER A 108 -0.05 1.07 -12.12
N VAL A 109 0.22 0.07 -11.28
CA VAL A 109 -0.53 -1.20 -11.23
C VAL A 109 -1.97 -0.97 -10.78
N ILE A 110 -2.16 -0.14 -9.75
CA ILE A 110 -3.49 0.15 -9.21
C ILE A 110 -4.29 0.98 -10.22
N LEU A 111 -3.68 1.98 -10.85
CA LEU A 111 -4.30 2.75 -11.90
C LEU A 111 -4.73 1.87 -13.08
N GLU A 112 -3.86 0.95 -13.52
CA GLU A 112 -4.18 0.01 -14.60
C GLU A 112 -5.37 -0.90 -14.27
N ALA A 113 -5.44 -1.40 -13.04
CA ALA A 113 -6.57 -2.20 -12.56
C ALA A 113 -7.87 -1.38 -12.51
N ALA A 114 -7.78 -0.11 -12.14
CA ALA A 114 -8.92 0.82 -12.09
C ALA A 114 -9.35 1.37 -13.47
N GLY A 115 -8.64 1.03 -14.55
CA GLY A 115 -8.97 1.47 -15.91
C GLY A 115 -8.30 2.79 -16.33
N PHE A 116 -7.18 3.14 -15.70
CA PHE A 116 -6.34 4.29 -16.05
C PHE A 116 -4.95 3.84 -16.51
N THR A 117 -4.19 4.75 -17.09
CA THR A 117 -2.77 4.55 -17.39
C THR A 117 -2.01 5.88 -17.21
N LEU A 118 -0.69 5.80 -17.24
CA LEU A 118 0.20 6.94 -17.06
C LEU A 118 0.74 7.39 -18.42
N LEU A 119 0.67 8.70 -18.68
CA LEU A 119 1.38 9.35 -19.77
C LEU A 119 2.52 10.18 -19.22
N LYS A 120 3.68 10.10 -19.87
CA LYS A 120 4.79 11.02 -19.63
C LYS A 120 4.46 12.40 -20.17
N LEU A 121 4.69 13.42 -19.35
CA LEU A 121 4.60 14.82 -19.73
C LEU A 121 5.90 15.26 -20.43
N GLU A 122 5.78 16.13 -21.41
CA GLU A 122 6.93 16.81 -22.00
C GLU A 122 7.54 17.80 -20.99
N HIS A 123 8.82 18.11 -21.17
CA HIS A 123 9.54 19.00 -20.27
C HIS A 123 8.86 20.38 -20.17
N GLY A 124 8.57 20.82 -18.93
CA GLY A 124 7.93 22.11 -18.65
C GLY A 124 6.40 22.10 -18.80
N GLN A 125 5.79 20.96 -19.10
CA GLN A 125 4.33 20.81 -19.00
C GLN A 125 3.92 20.57 -17.56
N THR A 126 2.89 21.29 -17.13
CA THR A 126 2.18 21.04 -15.87
C THR A 126 0.69 20.98 -16.21
N PRO A 127 0.02 19.84 -16.02
CA PRO A 127 -1.43 19.77 -16.23
C PRO A 127 -2.12 20.69 -15.22
N SER A 128 -3.23 21.29 -15.62
CA SER A 128 -4.14 21.90 -14.65
C SER A 128 -4.74 20.83 -13.73
N ASP A 129 -5.30 21.22 -12.59
CA ASP A 129 -5.97 20.29 -11.66
C ASP A 129 -7.04 19.44 -12.35
N GLU A 130 -7.81 20.04 -13.28
CA GLU A 130 -8.81 19.33 -14.10
C GLU A 130 -8.19 18.33 -15.08
N GLU A 131 -6.99 18.62 -15.58
CA GLU A 131 -6.28 17.72 -16.49
C GLU A 131 -5.56 16.59 -15.75
N ALA A 132 -5.06 16.85 -14.54
CA ALA A 132 -4.36 15.85 -13.73
C ALA A 132 -5.29 14.72 -13.29
N LYS A 133 -6.59 15.02 -13.14
CA LYS A 133 -7.61 14.10 -12.65
C LYS A 133 -8.65 13.78 -13.73
N PRO A 134 -8.55 12.64 -14.43
CA PRO A 134 -9.46 12.31 -15.52
C PRO A 134 -10.89 12.07 -15.04
N ALA A 135 -11.86 12.20 -15.95
CA ALA A 135 -13.25 11.84 -15.67
C ALA A 135 -13.36 10.36 -15.24
N GLY A 136 -14.20 10.08 -14.24
CA GLY A 136 -14.32 8.73 -13.68
C GLY A 136 -13.36 8.44 -12.52
N TYR A 137 -12.40 9.33 -12.22
CA TYR A 137 -11.39 9.08 -11.19
C TYR A 137 -12.00 9.01 -9.78
N ASP A 138 -12.89 9.95 -9.45
CA ASP A 138 -13.53 10.01 -8.12
C ASP A 138 -14.36 8.77 -7.82
N GLU A 139 -15.04 8.24 -8.83
CA GLU A 139 -15.82 7.01 -8.74
C GLU A 139 -14.95 5.76 -8.48
N LYS A 140 -13.64 5.86 -8.71
CA LYS A 140 -12.66 4.79 -8.53
C LYS A 140 -11.84 4.91 -7.24
N VAL A 141 -11.96 6.00 -6.48
CA VAL A 141 -11.17 6.23 -5.26
C VAL A 141 -11.32 5.10 -4.25
N GLU A 142 -12.55 4.62 -3.98
CA GLU A 142 -12.77 3.52 -3.02
C GLU A 142 -12.10 2.22 -3.47
N GLU A 143 -12.19 1.91 -4.77
CA GLU A 143 -11.59 0.72 -5.36
C GLU A 143 -10.06 0.77 -5.28
N MET A 144 -9.47 1.91 -5.65
CA MET A 144 -8.02 2.15 -5.60
C MET A 144 -7.49 2.18 -4.16
N ALA A 145 -8.24 2.74 -3.20
CA ALA A 145 -7.86 2.78 -1.79
C ALA A 145 -7.81 1.36 -1.20
N ARG A 146 -8.79 0.52 -1.54
CA ARG A 146 -8.78 -0.90 -1.15
C ARG A 146 -7.58 -1.64 -1.73
N MET A 147 -7.23 -1.38 -3.00
CA MET A 147 -6.03 -1.95 -3.63
C MET A 147 -4.73 -1.46 -2.98
N GLU A 148 -4.66 -0.18 -2.61
CA GLU A 148 -3.51 0.41 -1.93
C GLU A 148 -3.33 -0.19 -0.53
N HIS A 149 -4.41 -0.43 0.20
CA HIS A 149 -4.36 -1.15 1.48
C HIS A 149 -3.85 -2.59 1.31
N GLY A 150 -4.31 -3.29 0.28
CA GLY A 150 -3.82 -4.63 -0.06
C GLY A 150 -2.31 -4.62 -0.37
N ARG A 151 -1.84 -3.63 -1.12
CA ARG A 151 -0.42 -3.40 -1.39
C ARG A 151 0.37 -3.11 -0.12
N TYR A 152 -0.14 -2.26 0.77
CA TYR A 152 0.47 -2.00 2.07
C TYR A 152 0.59 -3.27 2.91
N CYS A 153 -0.46 -4.09 2.96
CA CYS A 153 -0.45 -5.36 3.67
C CYS A 153 0.60 -6.32 3.11
N ALA A 154 0.64 -6.49 1.79
CA ALA A 154 1.62 -7.33 1.11
C ALA A 154 3.07 -6.88 1.37
N GLU A 155 3.35 -5.57 1.26
CA GLU A 155 4.66 -4.99 1.56
C GLU A 155 5.07 -5.28 3.02
N ARG A 156 4.19 -4.98 3.97
CA ARG A 156 4.47 -5.16 5.40
C ARG A 156 4.73 -6.62 5.73
N VAL A 157 3.91 -7.54 5.23
CA VAL A 157 4.09 -8.97 5.45
C VAL A 157 5.40 -9.47 4.83
N ALA A 158 5.76 -9.01 3.63
CA ALA A 158 7.04 -9.32 3.00
C ALA A 158 8.24 -8.80 3.80
N ASP A 159 8.09 -7.66 4.47
CA ASP A 159 9.07 -7.08 5.39
C ASP A 159 9.09 -7.73 6.79
N GLY A 160 8.29 -8.77 7.00
CA GLY A 160 8.22 -9.55 8.24
C GLY A 160 7.29 -8.96 9.30
N TRP A 161 6.42 -8.01 8.94
CA TRP A 161 5.38 -7.53 9.84
C TRP A 161 4.24 -8.54 9.99
N ARG A 162 3.57 -8.47 11.13
CA ARG A 162 2.48 -9.38 11.50
C ARG A 162 1.31 -8.62 12.11
N LEU A 163 0.12 -9.19 12.00
CA LEU A 163 -1.04 -8.72 12.76
C LEU A 163 -0.73 -8.76 14.26
N GLY A 164 -1.02 -7.66 14.96
CA GLY A 164 -0.90 -7.58 16.41
C GLY A 164 -1.75 -6.44 16.98
N PRO A 165 -1.91 -6.37 18.32
CA PRO A 165 -2.81 -5.42 18.95
C PRO A 165 -2.37 -3.96 18.81
N ASP A 166 -1.06 -3.75 18.68
CA ASP A 166 -0.44 -2.43 18.65
C ASP A 166 0.49 -2.29 17.44
N ASN A 167 0.65 -1.06 16.96
CA ASN A 167 1.68 -0.71 16.01
C ASN A 167 3.02 -0.62 16.75
N ASP A 168 3.83 -1.67 16.64
CA ASP A 168 5.11 -1.83 17.34
C ASP A 168 6.22 -2.08 16.30
N PRO A 169 6.99 -1.04 15.93
CA PRO A 169 8.09 -1.18 14.96
C PRO A 169 9.20 -2.13 15.40
N VAL A 170 9.42 -2.29 16.71
CA VAL A 170 10.45 -3.19 17.24
C VAL A 170 10.04 -4.64 17.09
N LYS A 171 8.77 -4.96 17.38
CA LYS A 171 8.21 -6.31 17.20
C LYS A 171 7.70 -6.56 15.77
N LYS A 172 7.67 -5.53 14.93
CA LYS A 172 7.03 -5.51 13.61
C LYS A 172 5.58 -6.01 13.68
N THR A 173 4.78 -5.46 14.59
CA THR A 173 3.34 -5.75 14.64
C THR A 173 2.53 -4.54 14.23
N ASN A 174 1.38 -4.76 13.59
CA ASN A 174 0.46 -3.69 13.26
C ASN A 174 -1.00 -4.18 13.22
N PRO A 175 -1.96 -3.49 13.88
CA PRO A 175 -3.37 -3.88 13.92
C PRO A 175 -4.10 -3.69 12.59
N THR A 176 -3.55 -2.93 11.64
CA THR A 176 -4.18 -2.69 10.34
C THR A 176 -3.90 -3.78 9.32
N LEU A 177 -3.08 -4.79 9.65
CA LEU A 177 -2.81 -5.94 8.77
C LEU A 177 -3.97 -6.93 8.77
N VAL A 178 -5.13 -6.45 8.34
CA VAL A 178 -6.41 -7.14 8.25
C VAL A 178 -7.04 -6.86 6.89
N PRO A 179 -8.01 -7.68 6.42
CA PRO A 179 -8.78 -7.37 5.22
C PRO A 179 -9.40 -5.97 5.25
N TRP A 180 -9.57 -5.34 4.08
CA TRP A 180 -10.21 -4.03 3.96
C TRP A 180 -11.54 -3.93 4.71
N GLU A 181 -12.34 -4.99 4.65
CA GLU A 181 -13.66 -5.06 5.30
C GLU A 181 -13.60 -5.02 6.83
N GLU A 182 -12.45 -5.30 7.42
CA GLU A 182 -12.22 -5.28 8.88
C GLU A 182 -11.56 -3.99 9.36
N LEU A 183 -11.08 -3.14 8.45
CA LEU A 183 -10.54 -1.83 8.82
C LEU A 183 -11.64 -0.91 9.35
N SER A 184 -11.27 -0.10 10.35
CA SER A 184 -12.09 1.04 10.75
C SER A 184 -12.16 2.10 9.63
N GLU A 185 -13.26 2.83 9.55
CA GLU A 185 -13.43 3.93 8.59
C GLU A 185 -12.31 4.99 8.69
N ALA A 186 -11.82 5.26 9.90
CA ALA A 186 -10.71 6.18 10.10
C ALA A 186 -9.41 5.69 9.44
N MET A 187 -9.17 4.37 9.42
CA MET A 187 -8.01 3.78 8.75
C MET A 187 -8.19 3.78 7.23
N ARG A 188 -9.35 3.34 6.73
CA ARG A 188 -9.67 3.41 5.28
C ARG A 188 -9.53 4.81 4.70
N ASN A 189 -9.85 5.82 5.49
CA ASN A 189 -9.73 7.21 5.08
C ASN A 189 -8.27 7.65 4.83
N PHE A 190 -7.27 7.03 5.46
CA PHE A 190 -5.87 7.29 5.10
C PHE A 190 -5.55 6.80 3.69
N ASP A 191 -6.04 5.62 3.30
CA ASP A 191 -5.83 5.09 1.95
C ASP A 191 -6.58 5.91 0.90
N ARG A 192 -7.83 6.32 1.19
CA ARG A 192 -8.59 7.24 0.31
C ARG A 192 -7.85 8.55 0.09
N GLN A 193 -7.37 9.17 1.17
CA GLN A 193 -6.60 10.41 1.09
C GLN A 193 -5.30 10.23 0.31
N ALA A 194 -4.61 9.09 0.45
CA ALA A 194 -3.41 8.82 -0.34
C ALA A 194 -3.74 8.77 -1.85
N VAL A 195 -4.79 8.05 -2.24
CA VAL A 195 -5.25 7.93 -3.63
C VAL A 195 -5.72 9.25 -4.21
N GLU A 196 -6.42 10.08 -3.43
CA GLU A 196 -6.88 11.40 -3.84
C GLU A 196 -5.71 12.35 -4.21
N GLN A 197 -4.52 12.10 -3.67
CA GLN A 197 -3.32 12.92 -3.91
C GLN A 197 -2.50 12.47 -5.12
N TRP A 198 -2.73 11.25 -5.64
CA TRP A 198 -1.97 10.73 -6.78
C TRP A 198 -1.97 11.64 -8.03
N PRO A 199 -3.07 12.31 -8.43
CA PRO A 199 -3.04 13.23 -9.55
C PRO A 199 -1.96 14.32 -9.43
N GLY A 200 -1.85 14.95 -8.25
CA GLY A 200 -0.86 15.99 -7.98
C GLY A 200 0.56 15.42 -7.88
N LEU A 201 0.72 14.34 -7.12
CA LEU A 201 2.00 13.65 -6.95
C LEU A 201 2.60 13.21 -8.29
N LEU A 202 1.79 12.62 -9.17
CA LEU A 202 2.24 12.17 -10.48
C LEU A 202 2.55 13.35 -11.40
N SER A 203 1.75 14.42 -11.34
CA SER A 203 1.99 15.63 -12.14
C SER A 203 3.34 16.26 -11.83
N ASP A 204 3.68 16.37 -10.55
CA ASP A 204 4.97 16.89 -10.09
C ASP A 204 6.15 15.96 -10.44
N ALA A 205 5.89 14.65 -10.55
CA ALA A 205 6.86 13.69 -11.06
C ALA A 205 7.01 13.73 -12.59
N GLY A 206 6.16 14.47 -13.33
CA GLY A 206 6.19 14.54 -14.79
C GLY A 206 5.31 13.49 -15.48
N LEU A 207 4.26 13.03 -14.80
CA LEU A 207 3.30 12.04 -15.26
C LEU A 207 1.87 12.57 -15.20
N LYS A 208 1.02 12.09 -16.10
CA LYS A 208 -0.40 12.41 -16.13
C LYS A 208 -1.22 11.14 -16.12
N ILE A 209 -2.25 11.10 -15.29
CA ILE A 209 -3.24 10.01 -15.31
C ILE A 209 -4.20 10.25 -16.46
N VAL A 210 -4.42 9.24 -17.29
CA VAL A 210 -5.43 9.26 -18.35
C VAL A 210 -6.28 8.00 -18.30
N PRO A 211 -7.52 8.03 -18.83
CA PRO A 211 -8.28 6.81 -19.04
C PRO A 211 -7.46 5.82 -19.87
N LYS A 212 -7.44 4.55 -19.46
CA LYS A 212 -6.89 3.49 -20.29
C LYS A 212 -7.79 3.37 -21.50
N ASP A 213 -7.23 3.54 -22.70
CA ASP A 213 -8.00 3.37 -23.92
C ASP A 213 -8.62 1.97 -23.94
N VAL A 214 -9.95 1.91 -23.77
CA VAL A 214 -10.71 0.68 -23.91
C VAL A 214 -10.97 0.50 -25.41
N GLY A 215 -9.93 0.22 -26.20
CA GLY A 215 -10.12 0.05 -27.64
C GLY A 215 -8.90 -0.29 -28.49
N SER A 216 -8.73 -1.58 -28.79
CA SER A 216 -8.81 -2.15 -30.14
C SER A 216 -8.99 -3.67 -30.05
#